data_AF-A0A9W9MZC9-F1
#
_entry.id   AF-A0A9W9MZC9-F1
#
_cell.length_a   1.000
_cell.length_b   1.000
_cell.length_c   1.000
_cell.angle_alpha   90.00
_cell.angle_beta   90.00
_cell.angle_gamma   90.00
#
_symmetry.space_group_name_H-M   'P 1'
#
loop_
_entity.id
_entity.type
_entity.pdbx_description
1 polymer ?
#
loop_
_entity_poly.entity_id
_entity_poly.type
_entity_poly.pdbx_seq_one_letter_code
_entity_poly.pdbx_strand_id
1 'polypeptide(L)'
;MSVASLHRETAFQARSLFRSLLRYSGQFSNYNFREYARRKTRDSFREHQNVTEERRVQELIQEGLQSLRLLKRQTIISQFYQLDKLVVEGQKTGKETGNHEGIVRQKDTGWD
;
A
#
# COMPACT_ATOMS: atom_id res chain seq x y z
N MET A 1 -15.77 -31.66 -10.02
CA MET A 1 -14.79 -30.58 -10.28
C MET A 1 -13.44 -31.22 -10.44
N SER A 2 -12.65 -30.86 -11.45
CA SER A 2 -11.34 -31.48 -11.68
C SER A 2 -10.26 -30.76 -10.87
N VAL A 3 -9.18 -31.46 -10.50
CA VAL A 3 -8.04 -30.86 -9.77
C VAL A 3 -7.49 -29.65 -10.52
N ALA A 4 -7.43 -29.70 -11.86
CA ALA A 4 -7.00 -28.59 -12.70
C ALA A 4 -7.94 -27.37 -12.63
N SER A 5 -9.25 -27.56 -12.43
CA SER A 5 -10.19 -26.43 -12.29
C SER A 5 -9.98 -25.71 -10.96
N LEU A 6 -9.75 -26.44 -9.86
CA LEU A 6 -9.45 -25.89 -8.54
C LEU A 6 -8.19 -25.03 -8.54
N HIS A 7 -7.12 -25.48 -9.20
CA HIS A 7 -5.87 -24.70 -9.32
C HIS A 7 -6.07 -23.40 -10.12
N ARG A 8 -6.95 -23.40 -11.13
CA ARG A 8 -7.25 -22.20 -11.92
C ARG A 8 -8.04 -21.18 -11.09
N GLU A 9 -8.99 -21.64 -10.29
CA GLU A 9 -9.79 -20.81 -9.38
C GLU A 9 -8.92 -20.16 -8.30
N THR A 10 -8.05 -20.93 -7.64
CA THR A 10 -7.13 -20.41 -6.61
C THR A 10 -6.15 -19.40 -7.18
N ALA A 11 -5.57 -19.65 -8.37
CA ALA A 11 -4.69 -18.70 -9.04
C ALA A 11 -5.41 -17.40 -9.43
N PHE A 12 -6.68 -17.46 -9.83
CA PHE A 12 -7.49 -16.27 -10.06
C PHE A 12 -7.73 -15.49 -8.76
N GLN A 13 -8.12 -16.19 -7.70
CA GLN A 13 -8.37 -15.60 -6.38
C GLN A 13 -7.12 -14.90 -5.82
N ALA A 14 -5.96 -15.56 -5.86
CA ALA A 14 -4.69 -14.99 -5.39
C ALA A 14 -4.32 -13.70 -6.14
N ARG A 15 -4.46 -13.68 -7.48
CA ARG A 15 -4.19 -12.49 -8.30
C ARG A 15 -5.17 -11.35 -8.02
N SER A 16 -6.45 -11.66 -7.82
CA SER A 16 -7.48 -10.67 -7.46
C SER A 16 -7.21 -10.06 -6.08
N LEU A 17 -6.81 -10.91 -5.12
CA LEU A 17 -6.44 -10.50 -3.78
C LEU A 17 -5.21 -9.60 -3.78
N PHE A 18 -4.15 -9.98 -4.49
CA PHE A 18 -2.93 -9.18 -4.65
C PHE A 18 -3.21 -7.77 -5.18
N ARG A 19 -3.97 -7.68 -6.27
CA ARG A 19 -4.36 -6.38 -6.86
C ARG A 19 -5.19 -5.53 -5.90
N SER A 20 -6.08 -6.17 -5.14
CA SER A 20 -6.90 -5.47 -4.15
C SER A 20 -6.07 -4.95 -2.99
N LEU A 21 -5.14 -5.75 -2.46
CA LEU A 21 -4.21 -5.33 -1.40
C LEU A 21 -3.34 -4.15 -1.86
N LEU A 22 -2.75 -4.22 -3.07
CA LEU A 22 -1.97 -3.11 -3.63
C LEU A 22 -2.79 -1.83 -3.82
N ARG A 23 -4.04 -1.97 -4.30
CA ARG A 23 -4.94 -0.83 -4.49
C ARG A 23 -5.20 -0.09 -3.17
N TYR A 24 -5.58 -0.80 -2.11
CA TYR A 24 -5.83 -0.17 -0.80
C TYR A 24 -4.53 0.29 -0.13
N SER A 25 -3.43 -0.45 -0.27
CA SER A 25 -2.12 0.00 0.22
C SER A 25 -1.73 1.35 -0.37
N GLY A 26 -2.07 1.61 -1.64
CA GLY A 26 -1.82 2.88 -2.31
C GLY A 26 -2.67 4.06 -1.84
N GLN A 27 -3.76 3.81 -1.11
CA GLN A 27 -4.74 4.83 -0.71
C GLN A 27 -4.46 5.46 0.67
N PHE A 28 -3.45 4.98 1.40
CA PHE A 28 -3.02 5.63 2.63
C PHE A 28 -2.54 7.06 2.36
N SER A 29 -3.03 8.00 3.18
CA SER A 29 -2.63 9.42 3.13
C SER A 29 -1.14 9.59 3.47
N ASN A 30 -0.70 8.92 4.55
CA ASN A 30 0.67 8.90 5.05
C ASN A 30 1.59 8.04 4.16
N TYR A 31 2.72 8.61 3.74
CA TYR A 31 3.71 7.93 2.89
C TYR A 31 4.29 6.67 3.50
N ASN A 32 4.67 6.70 4.77
CA ASN A 32 5.32 5.55 5.41
C ASN A 32 4.39 4.34 5.42
N PHE A 33 3.11 4.55 5.75
CA PHE A 33 2.12 3.47 5.74
C PHE A 33 1.81 2.98 4.32
N ARG A 34 1.70 3.90 3.35
CA ARG A 34 1.49 3.56 1.95
C ARG A 34 2.62 2.67 1.40
N GLU A 35 3.86 3.08 1.60
CA GLU A 35 5.03 2.36 1.10
C GLU A 35 5.29 1.07 1.87
N TYR A 36 5.12 1.07 3.20
CA TYR A 36 5.20 -0.17 3.99
C TYR A 36 4.17 -1.20 3.56
N ALA A 37 2.89 -0.82 3.42
CA ALA A 37 1.82 -1.73 3.02
C ALA A 37 2.04 -2.28 1.61
N ARG A 38 2.50 -1.43 0.67
CA ARG A 38 2.85 -1.85 -0.70
C ARG A 38 4.00 -2.86 -0.69
N ARG A 39 5.07 -2.56 0.04
CA ARG A 39 6.25 -3.43 0.14
C ARG A 39 5.86 -4.77 0.78
N LYS A 40 5.22 -4.74 1.95
CA LYS A 40 4.77 -5.95 2.66
C LYS A 40 3.87 -6.84 1.80
N THR A 41 2.93 -6.25 1.05
CA THR A 41 2.08 -6.99 0.11
C THR A 41 2.92 -7.69 -0.97
N ARG A 42 3.91 -7.01 -1.55
CA ARG A 42 4.77 -7.59 -2.60
C ARG A 42 5.67 -8.69 -2.05
N ASP A 43 6.29 -8.44 -0.91
CA ASP A 43 7.24 -9.36 -0.29
C ASP A 43 6.54 -10.64 0.15
N SER A 44 5.38 -10.52 0.82
CA SER A 44 4.60 -11.69 1.25
C SER A 44 4.14 -12.56 0.07
N PHE A 45 3.69 -11.98 -1.04
CA PHE A 45 3.31 -12.77 -2.22
C PHE A 45 4.51 -13.39 -2.93
N ARG A 46 5.67 -12.73 -2.93
CA ARG A 46 6.92 -13.27 -3.51
C ARG A 46 7.47 -14.42 -2.66
N GLU A 47 7.43 -14.28 -1.34
CA GLU A 47 7.85 -15.31 -0.38
C GLU A 47 7.05 -16.61 -0.59
N HIS A 48 5.74 -16.50 -0.81
CA HIS A 48 4.84 -17.66 -0.91
C HIS A 48 4.52 -18.09 -2.35
N GLN A 49 5.21 -17.56 -3.36
CA GLN A 49 4.86 -17.80 -4.78
C GLN A 49 4.99 -19.27 -5.22
N ASN A 50 5.84 -20.05 -4.55
CA ASN A 50 6.14 -21.44 -4.88
C ASN A 50 5.44 -22.45 -3.96
N VAL A 51 4.51 -22.01 -3.11
CA VAL A 51 3.75 -22.92 -2.24
C VAL A 51 2.78 -23.73 -3.10
N THR A 52 2.90 -25.05 -3.07
CA THR A 52 2.06 -25.98 -3.85
C THR A 52 1.06 -26.75 -2.99
N GLU A 53 1.22 -26.74 -1.66
CA GLU A 53 0.35 -27.47 -0.75
C GLU A 53 -1.00 -26.73 -0.62
N GLU A 54 -2.09 -27.40 -0.98
CA GLU A 54 -3.40 -26.78 -1.17
C GLU A 54 -3.94 -26.16 0.12
N ARG A 55 -3.78 -26.85 1.26
CA ARG A 55 -4.24 -26.33 2.56
C ARG A 55 -3.49 -25.05 2.92
N ARG A 56 -2.17 -25.02 2.73
CA ARG A 56 -1.34 -23.83 2.99
C ARG A 56 -1.71 -22.68 2.07
N VAL A 57 -1.99 -22.94 0.79
CA VAL A 57 -2.48 -21.91 -0.13
C VAL A 57 -3.80 -21.31 0.37
N GLN A 58 -4.73 -22.15 0.83
CA GLN A 58 -6.00 -21.67 1.38
C GLN A 58 -5.80 -20.83 2.65
N GLU A 59 -4.92 -21.25 3.57
CA GLU A 59 -4.57 -20.49 4.77
C GLU A 59 -4.03 -19.10 4.43
N LEU A 60 -3.09 -19.02 3.49
CA LEU A 60 -2.49 -17.76 3.03
C LEU A 60 -3.51 -16.83 2.36
N ILE A 61 -4.44 -17.40 1.57
CA ILE A 61 -5.55 -16.64 0.98
C ILE A 61 -6.43 -16.05 2.09
N GLN A 62 -6.75 -16.82 3.13
CA GLN A 62 -7.56 -16.33 4.25
C GLN A 62 -6.85 -15.24 5.04
N GLU A 63 -5.56 -15.39 5.31
CA GLU A 63 -4.73 -14.35 5.93
C GLU A 63 -4.71 -13.06 5.09
N GLY A 64 -4.54 -13.19 3.78
CA GLY A 64 -4.59 -12.05 2.87
C GLY A 64 -5.97 -11.37 2.84
N LEU A 65 -7.06 -12.13 2.93
CA LEU A 65 -8.42 -11.57 3.03
C LEU A 65 -8.64 -10.82 4.36
N GLN A 66 -8.10 -11.32 5.47
CA GLN A 66 -8.11 -10.62 6.75
C GLN A 66 -7.31 -9.31 6.66
N SER A 67 -6.11 -9.37 6.08
CA SER A 67 -5.26 -8.21 5.82
C SER A 67 -5.96 -7.17 4.93
N LEU A 68 -6.69 -7.61 3.91
CA LEU A 68 -7.49 -6.72 3.05
C LEU A 68 -8.58 -5.99 3.84
N ARG A 69 -9.29 -6.68 4.74
CA ARG A 69 -10.28 -6.04 5.63
C ARG A 69 -9.63 -5.02 6.56
N LEU A 70 -8.44 -5.31 7.08
CA LEU A 70 -7.67 -4.37 7.89
C LEU A 70 -7.28 -3.13 7.07
N LEU A 71 -6.65 -3.32 5.90
CA LEU A 71 -6.20 -2.22 5.04
C LEU A 71 -7.36 -1.31 4.64
N LYS A 72 -8.53 -1.88 4.28
CA LYS A 72 -9.73 -1.09 3.97
C LYS A 72 -10.10 -0.13 5.11
N ARG A 73 -10.17 -0.63 6.35
CA ARG A 73 -10.52 0.19 7.52
C ARG A 73 -9.44 1.23 7.81
N GLN A 74 -8.18 0.82 7.82
CA GLN A 74 -7.06 1.70 8.16
C GLN A 74 -6.84 2.81 7.13
N THR A 75 -7.09 2.51 5.85
CA THR A 75 -7.06 3.52 4.79
C THR A 75 -8.09 4.61 5.06
N ILE A 76 -9.33 4.23 5.36
CA ILE A 76 -10.42 5.17 5.66
C ILE A 76 -10.07 6.01 6.90
N ILE A 77 -9.59 5.39 7.97
CA ILE A 77 -9.14 6.10 9.18
C ILE A 77 -8.02 7.09 8.85
N SER A 78 -7.04 6.69 8.04
CA SER A 78 -5.94 7.56 7.64
C SER A 78 -6.39 8.81 6.86
N GLN A 79 -7.55 8.75 6.21
CA GLN A 79 -8.12 9.89 5.49
C GLN A 79 -8.80 10.90 6.42
N PHE A 80 -9.26 10.48 7.61
CA PHE A 80 -9.79 11.38 8.63
C PHE A 80 -8.69 12.10 9.41
N TYR A 81 -7.53 11.44 9.58
CA TYR A 81 -6.39 11.98 10.33
C TYR A 81 -5.20 12.23 9.38
N GLN A 82 -5.42 13.07 8.36
CA GLN A 82 -4.34 13.45 7.45
C GLN A 82 -3.38 14.39 8.17
N LEU A 83 -2.11 13.98 8.22
CA LEU A 83 -1.01 14.82 8.68
C LEU A 83 -0.38 15.52 7.47
N ASP A 84 0.38 16.59 7.74
CA ASP A 84 1.16 17.27 6.72
C ASP A 84 2.11 16.31 6.00
N LYS A 85 2.33 16.59 4.72
CA LYS A 85 3.19 15.78 3.86
C LYS A 85 4.62 15.79 4.37
N LEU A 86 5.26 14.61 4.42
CA LEU A 86 6.66 14.50 4.82
C LEU A 86 7.59 15.19 3.81
N VAL A 87 8.76 15.64 4.25
CA VAL A 87 9.79 16.27 3.40
C VAL A 87 10.16 15.38 2.21
N VAL A 88 10.20 14.06 2.43
CA VAL A 88 10.54 13.04 1.43
C VAL A 88 9.45 12.79 0.39
N GLU A 89 8.21 13.25 0.63
CA GLU A 89 7.13 13.11 -0.36
C GLU A 89 7.29 14.06 -1.54
N GLY A 90 8.28 14.95 -1.49
CA GLY A 90 8.47 16.00 -2.48
C GLY A 90 7.25 16.90 -2.48
N GLN A 91 7.24 17.92 -1.62
CA GLN A 91 6.29 19.00 -1.87
C GLN A 91 6.49 19.50 -3.30
N LYS A 92 5.42 20.00 -3.94
CA LYS A 92 5.55 20.83 -5.15
C LYS A 92 6.76 21.72 -4.91
N THR A 93 7.77 21.57 -5.76
CA THR A 93 8.99 22.40 -5.80
C THR A 93 8.63 23.78 -5.29
N GLY A 94 9.38 24.36 -4.35
CA GLY A 94 9.09 25.65 -3.70
C GLY A 94 8.98 26.84 -4.65
N LYS A 95 8.04 26.77 -5.57
CA LYS A 95 7.54 27.79 -6.44
C LYS A 95 6.19 28.13 -5.84
N GLU A 96 6.19 29.25 -5.15
CA GLU A 96 4.99 29.93 -4.74
C GLU A 96 4.11 30.15 -5.99
N THR A 97 2.98 29.46 -6.05
CA THR A 97 1.86 29.87 -6.91
C THR A 97 0.92 30.62 -5.99
N GLY A 98 1.02 31.96 -5.95
CA GLY A 98 0.15 32.84 -5.14
C GLY A 98 -1.34 32.57 -5.40
N ASN A 99 -2.27 32.85 -4.50
CA ASN A 99 -2.34 33.97 -3.55
C ASN A 99 -2.34 33.51 -2.07
N HIS A 100 -1.57 34.25 -1.27
CA HIS A 100 -1.64 34.41 0.20
C HIS A 100 -2.24 33.26 1.04
N GLU A 101 -1.35 32.43 1.60
CA GLU A 101 -1.02 32.41 3.05
C GLU A 101 -0.01 31.27 3.31
N GLY A 102 1.28 31.61 3.20
CA GLY A 102 2.35 30.95 3.96
C GLY A 102 2.95 29.65 3.43
N ILE A 103 3.84 29.72 2.44
CA ILE A 103 5.02 28.82 2.41
C ILE A 103 6.27 29.65 2.12
N VAL A 104 6.84 30.24 3.17
CA VAL A 104 8.17 30.85 3.12
C VAL A 104 9.19 29.72 3.31
N ARG A 105 9.96 29.42 2.27
CA ARG A 105 11.19 28.62 2.40
C ARG A 105 12.36 29.60 2.57
N GLN A 106 12.70 29.93 3.81
CA GLN A 106 13.95 30.59 4.11
C GLN A 106 15.08 29.58 3.88
N LYS A 107 15.85 29.79 2.81
CA LYS A 107 17.08 29.06 2.53
C LYS A 107 18.19 29.79 3.28
N ASP A 108 18.47 29.39 4.51
CA ASP A 108 19.74 29.77 5.15
C ASP A 108 20.82 28.89 4.51
N THR A 109 21.23 29.25 3.30
CA THR A 109 22.51 28.80 2.78
C THR A 109 23.58 29.65 3.45
N GLY A 110 24.05 29.18 4.60
CA GLY A 110 25.32 29.65 5.14
C GLY A 110 26.41 29.42 4.10
N TRP A 111 27.12 30.50 3.78
CA TRP A 111 28.45 30.47 3.19
C TRP A 111 29.29 31.40 4.06
N ASP A 112 30.01 30.79 5.01
CA ASP A 112 31.38 31.09 5.43
C ASP A 112 31.93 29.85 6.15
#